data_AF-A0A7L0LRD9-F1
#
_entry.id   AF-A0A7L0LRD9-F1
#
_cell.length_a   1.000
_cell.length_b   1.000
_cell.length_c   1.000
_cell.angle_alpha   90.00
_cell.angle_beta   90.00
_cell.angle_gamma   90.00
#
_symmetry.space_group_name_H-M   'P 1'
#
loop_
_entity.id
_entity.type
_entity.pdbx_description
1 polymer ?
#
loop_
_entity_poly.entity_id
_entity_poly.type
_entity_poly.pdbx_seq_one_letter_code
_entity_poly.pdbx_strand_id
1 'polypeptide(L)'
;QRYCRDVYRGQLASVHSSARNQELQKLAQTYKIISPWIGAVTGRRAGKWESYWEDSSPWNYANWAPTHPWHVVTTCTTLCIRDGLWRSRFCFQLRPFICQY
;
A
#
# COMPACT_ATOMS: atom_id res chain seq x y z
N GLN A 1 4.36 2.89 9.35
CA GLN A 1 5.20 1.68 9.43
C GLN A 1 5.55 1.28 10.87
N ARG A 2 6.20 2.13 11.68
CA ARG A 2 6.68 1.79 13.05
C ARG A 2 5.66 1.04 13.91
N TYR A 3 4.40 1.48 13.92
CA TYR A 3 3.35 0.85 14.73
C TYR A 3 3.13 -0.65 14.44
N CYS A 4 3.07 -1.07 13.16
CA CYS A 4 2.93 -2.50 12.83
C CYS A 4 4.12 -3.32 13.33
N ARG A 5 5.33 -2.76 13.23
CA ARG A 5 6.57 -3.40 13.65
C ARG A 5 6.70 -3.47 15.17
N ASP A 6 6.36 -2.39 15.86
CA ASP A 6 6.59 -2.25 17.29
C ASP A 6 5.50 -2.96 18.11
N VAL A 7 4.25 -2.93 17.63
CA VAL A 7 3.10 -3.50 18.36
C VAL A 7 2.81 -4.94 17.95
N TYR A 8 2.84 -5.22 16.65
CA TYR A 8 2.43 -6.53 16.12
C TYR A 8 3.60 -7.39 15.63
N ARG A 9 4.86 -6.89 15.74
CA ARG A 9 6.05 -7.49 15.11
C ARG A 9 5.87 -7.79 13.61
N GLY A 10 4.95 -7.05 12.98
CA GLY A 10 4.56 -7.22 11.58
C GLY A 10 5.02 -6.06 10.72
N GLN A 11 4.55 -6.06 9.47
CA GLN A 11 4.85 -5.02 8.49
C GLN A 11 3.54 -4.48 7.91
N LEU A 12 3.61 -3.36 7.19
CA LEU A 12 2.45 -2.92 6.41
C LEU A 12 2.14 -3.96 5.33
N ALA A 13 0.85 -4.16 5.04
CA ALA A 13 0.41 -5.23 4.15
C ALA A 13 1.03 -5.11 2.75
N SER A 14 1.65 -6.19 2.28
CA SER A 14 2.11 -6.35 0.90
C SER A 14 1.12 -7.20 0.12
N VAL A 15 1.11 -6.99 -1.20
CA VAL A 15 0.13 -7.62 -2.09
C VAL A 15 0.86 -8.26 -3.25
N HIS A 16 0.79 -9.60 -3.29
CA HIS A 16 1.47 -10.43 -4.28
C HIS A 16 0.50 -11.14 -5.23
N SER A 17 -0.81 -10.95 -5.05
CA SER A 17 -1.84 -11.60 -5.86
C SER A 17 -3.15 -10.81 -5.82
N SER A 18 -4.00 -11.03 -6.83
CA SER A 18 -5.36 -10.49 -6.85
C SER A 18 -6.22 -11.00 -5.69
N ALA A 19 -6.03 -12.27 -5.30
CA ALA A 19 -6.71 -12.86 -4.14
C ALA A 19 -6.37 -12.09 -2.85
N ARG A 20 -5.09 -11.81 -2.61
CA ARG A 20 -4.67 -11.01 -1.44
C ARG A 20 -5.21 -9.59 -1.50
N ASN A 21 -5.23 -8.98 -2.68
CA ASN A 21 -5.81 -7.65 -2.86
C ASN A 21 -7.31 -7.62 -2.50
N GLN A 22 -8.06 -8.62 -2.95
CA GLN A 22 -9.49 -8.76 -2.66
C GLN A 22 -9.75 -9.05 -1.17
N GLU A 23 -8.91 -9.85 -0.50
CA GLU A 23 -9.00 -10.04 0.94
C GLU A 23 -8.85 -8.73 1.70
N LEU A 24 -7.80 -7.95 1.39
CA LEU A 24 -7.56 -6.65 2.02
C LEU A 24 -8.69 -5.66 1.73
N GLN A 25 -9.24 -5.70 0.51
CA GLN A 25 -10.40 -4.89 0.13
C GLN A 25 -11.62 -5.27 0.97
N LYS A 26 -11.95 -6.56 1.07
CA LYS A 26 -13.08 -7.04 1.88
C LYS A 26 -12.90 -6.70 3.35
N LEU A 27 -11.69 -6.87 3.89
CA LEU A 27 -11.36 -6.48 5.26
C LEU A 27 -11.64 -4.99 5.49
N ALA A 28 -11.12 -4.13 4.61
CA ALA A 28 -11.32 -2.70 4.68
C ALA A 28 -12.80 -2.29 4.49
N GLN A 29 -13.57 -3.01 3.67
CA GLN A 29 -15.02 -2.83 3.55
C GLN A 29 -15.75 -3.18 4.85
N THR A 30 -15.42 -4.31 5.48
CA THR A 30 -16.01 -4.75 6.76
C THR A 30 -15.83 -3.69 7.86
N TYR A 31 -14.64 -3.09 7.94
CA TYR A 31 -14.33 -2.03 8.90
C TYR A 31 -14.66 -0.61 8.39
N LYS A 32 -15.29 -0.49 7.21
CA LYS A 32 -15.64 0.79 6.56
C LYS A 32 -14.46 1.76 6.40
N ILE A 33 -13.26 1.22 6.20
CA ILE A 33 -12.02 1.98 6.02
C ILE A 33 -11.85 2.33 4.56
N ILE A 34 -12.12 3.57 4.16
CA ILE A 34 -12.22 3.95 2.74
C ILE A 34 -10.91 3.82 1.96
N SER A 35 -9.79 4.16 2.59
CA SER A 35 -8.48 4.24 1.92
C SER A 35 -7.32 3.89 2.87
N PRO A 36 -7.21 2.63 3.32
CA PRO A 36 -6.12 2.25 4.19
C PRO A 36 -4.77 2.32 3.49
N TRP A 37 -3.73 2.65 4.25
CA TRP A 37 -2.34 2.48 3.83
C TRP A 37 -2.00 0.99 3.70
N ILE A 38 -1.30 0.68 2.61
CA ILE A 38 -0.61 -0.59 2.39
C ILE A 38 0.90 -0.33 2.35
N GLY A 39 1.71 -1.39 2.38
CA GLY A 39 3.17 -1.30 2.48
C GLY A 39 3.90 -0.88 1.21
N ALA A 40 3.20 -0.44 0.16
CA ALA A 40 3.81 -0.01 -1.09
C ALA A 40 4.21 1.46 -1.02
N VAL A 41 5.45 1.74 -1.43
CA VAL A 41 6.00 3.09 -1.53
C VAL A 41 6.53 3.28 -2.96
N THR A 42 6.19 4.41 -3.56
CA THR A 42 6.79 4.84 -4.84
C THR A 42 7.80 5.93 -4.54
N GLY A 43 9.05 5.70 -4.89
CA GLY A 43 10.16 6.62 -4.64
C GLY A 43 11.22 6.55 -5.72
N ARG A 44 12.20 7.44 -5.65
CA ARG A 44 13.34 7.42 -6.58
C ARG A 44 14.42 6.50 -6.04
N ARG A 45 14.75 5.42 -6.77
CA ARG A 45 15.79 4.44 -6.45
C ARG A 45 16.72 4.32 -7.66
N ALA A 46 18.03 4.39 -7.43
CA ALA A 46 19.04 4.35 -8.50
C ALA A 46 18.76 5.32 -9.69
N GLY A 47 18.22 6.51 -9.39
CA GLY A 47 17.90 7.53 -10.39
C GLY A 47 16.56 7.34 -11.12
N LYS A 48 15.89 6.18 -10.98
CA LYS A 48 14.59 5.87 -11.60
C LYS A 48 13.46 5.90 -10.58
N TRP A 49 12.23 6.14 -11.03
CA TRP A 49 11.05 6.01 -10.20
C TRP A 49 10.62 4.55 -10.14
N GLU A 50 10.58 4.01 -8.93
CA GLU A 50 10.24 2.60 -8.71
C GLU A 50 9.26 2.50 -7.54
N SER A 51 8.36 1.52 -7.64
CA SER A 51 7.49 1.14 -6.53
C SER A 51 8.05 -0.12 -5.88
N TYR A 52 8.08 -0.12 -4.56
CA TYR A 52 8.63 -1.23 -3.78
C TYR A 52 7.83 -1.41 -2.50
N TRP A 53 7.89 -2.62 -1.96
CA TRP A 53 7.30 -2.93 -0.67
C TRP A 53 8.29 -2.63 0.46
N GLU A 54 7.79 -2.11 1.58
CA GLU A 54 8.60 -1.83 2.76
C GLU A 54 9.08 -3.09 3.49
N ASP A 55 8.45 -4.24 3.24
CA ASP A 55 8.82 -5.55 3.78
C ASP A 55 9.96 -6.23 3.00
N SER A 56 10.51 -5.57 1.98
CA SER A 56 11.51 -6.13 1.05
C SER A 56 11.03 -7.33 0.22
N SER A 57 9.72 -7.59 0.19
CA SER A 57 9.12 -8.61 -0.65
C SER A 57 9.22 -8.26 -2.14
N PRO A 58 9.19 -9.26 -3.04
CA PRO A 58 9.29 -9.01 -4.47
C PRO A 58 8.11 -8.20 -5.01
N TRP A 59 8.40 -7.21 -5.83
CA TRP A 59 7.38 -6.45 -6.56
C TRP A 59 6.88 -7.25 -7.78
N ASN A 60 5.92 -8.16 -7.57
CA ASN A 60 5.39 -9.07 -8.59
C ASN A 60 3.92 -8.81 -8.97
N TYR A 61 3.22 -7.97 -8.22
CA TYR A 61 1.82 -7.64 -8.45
C TYR A 61 1.60 -6.15 -8.23
N ALA A 62 0.77 -5.56 -9.08
CA ALA A 62 0.41 -4.15 -8.99
C ALA A 62 -1.03 -3.96 -9.45
N ASN A 63 -1.84 -3.28 -8.64
CA ASN A 63 -3.23 -2.96 -8.98
C ASN A 63 -3.48 -1.45 -8.98
N TRP A 64 -2.66 -0.71 -9.70
CA TRP A 64 -2.73 0.76 -9.73
C TRP A 64 -4.00 1.29 -10.38
N ALA A 65 -4.55 2.35 -9.80
CA ALA A 65 -5.57 3.15 -10.46
C ALA A 65 -4.96 3.86 -11.69
N PRO A 66 -5.78 4.22 -12.70
CA PRO A 66 -5.33 5.04 -13.81
C PRO A 66 -4.59 6.28 -13.30
N THR A 67 -3.55 6.70 -14.00
CA THR A 67 -2.68 7.86 -13.66
C THR A 67 -1.80 7.69 -12.40
N HIS A 68 -1.75 6.50 -11.83
CA HIS A 68 -0.89 6.16 -10.69
C HIS A 68 0.09 5.03 -11.07
N PRO A 69 1.27 4.96 -10.42
CA PRO A 69 1.71 5.84 -9.35
C PRO A 69 2.24 7.20 -9.83
N TRP A 70 2.29 8.18 -8.93
CA TRP A 70 2.87 9.48 -9.24
C TRP A 70 4.40 9.44 -9.20
N HIS A 71 5.02 9.66 -10.35
CA HIS A 71 6.47 9.67 -10.54
C HIS A 71 7.07 11.09 -10.43
N VAL A 72 6.61 11.87 -9.45
CA VAL A 72 7.06 13.25 -9.23
C VAL A 72 7.66 13.47 -7.84
N VAL A 73 7.16 12.75 -6.84
CA VAL A 73 7.55 12.86 -5.43
C VAL A 73 7.45 11.49 -4.77
N THR A 74 8.16 11.28 -3.66
CA THR A 74 7.97 10.05 -2.88
C THR A 74 6.55 10.01 -2.34
N THR A 75 5.82 8.94 -2.68
CA THR A 75 4.43 8.74 -2.28
C THR A 75 4.25 7.38 -1.65
N CYS A 76 3.27 7.31 -0.75
CA CYS A 76 2.83 6.07 -0.13
C CYS A 76 1.58 5.59 -0.84
N THR A 77 1.25 4.31 -0.69
CA THR A 77 0.16 3.70 -1.45
C THR A 77 -1.04 3.40 -0.57
N THR A 78 -2.21 3.83 -1.02
CA THR A 78 -3.50 3.50 -0.40
C THR A 78 -4.28 2.51 -1.26
N LEU A 79 -4.93 1.55 -0.62
CA LEU A 79 -5.92 0.68 -1.26
C LEU A 79 -7.28 1.37 -1.21
N CYS A 80 -8.04 1.45 -2.29
CA CYS A 80 -9.39 2.00 -2.27
C CYS A 80 -10.44 0.88 -2.18
N ILE A 81 -11.36 0.97 -1.22
CA ILE A 81 -12.35 -0.11 -1.01
C ILE A 81 -13.40 -0.25 -2.11
N ARG A 82 -13.62 0.81 -2.90
CA ARG A 82 -14.68 0.85 -3.92
C ARG A 82 -14.32 0.03 -5.15
N ASP A 83 -13.08 0.19 -5.62
CA ASP A 83 -12.56 -0.41 -6.86
C ASP A 83 -11.43 -1.41 -6.62
N GLY A 84 -10.91 -1.49 -5.38
CA GLY A 84 -9.75 -2.34 -5.05
C GLY A 84 -8.44 -1.81 -5.64
N LEU A 85 -8.44 -0.63 -6.24
CA LEU A 85 -7.29 -0.05 -6.93
C LEU A 85 -6.40 0.73 -5.97
N TRP A 86 -5.12 0.82 -6.32
CA TRP A 86 -4.10 1.47 -5.52
C TRP A 86 -3.92 2.91 -5.98
N ARG A 87 -3.80 3.82 -5.03
CA ARG A 87 -3.62 5.25 -5.28
C ARG A 87 -2.45 5.76 -4.48
N SER A 88 -1.53 6.44 -5.16
CA SER A 88 -0.45 7.21 -4.53
C SER A 88 -1.02 8.40 -3.77
N ARG A 89 -0.56 8.57 -2.54
CA ARG A 89 -0.87 9.71 -1.69
C ARG A 89 0.40 10.15 -0.99
N PHE A 90 0.42 11.41 -0.58
CA PHE A 90 1.52 11.93 0.22
C PHE A 90 1.62 11.17 1.56
N CYS A 91 2.80 10.67 1.88
CA CYS A 91 3.04 9.81 3.05
C CYS A 91 2.72 10.46 4.40
N PHE A 92 2.68 11.80 4.47
CA PHE A 92 2.38 12.57 5.68
C PHE A 92 0.88 12.65 6.02
N GLN A 93 0.00 12.05 5.23
CA GLN A 93 -1.44 12.01 5.54
C GLN A 93 -1.76 10.94 6.60
N LEU A 94 -2.42 11.37 7.68
CA LEU A 94 -3.02 10.48 8.66
C LEU A 94 -4.17 9.69 8.01
N ARG A 95 -3.98 8.38 7.86
CA ARG A 95 -5.01 7.44 7.42
C ARG A 95 -4.88 6.13 8.20
N PRO A 96 -5.98 5.37 8.29
CA PRO A 96 -5.90 3.98 8.75
C PRO A 96 -4.92 3.18 7.91
N PHE A 97 -4.38 2.10 8.47
CA PHE A 97 -3.38 1.26 7.83
C PHE A 97 -3.69 -0.21 8.09
N ILE A 98 -3.24 -1.09 7.18
CA ILE A 98 -3.37 -2.54 7.38
C ILE A 98 -2.00 -3.13 7.64
N CYS A 99 -1.86 -3.81 8.77
CA CYS A 99 -0.68 -4.60 9.10
C CYS A 99 -0.86 -6.05 8.63
N GLN A 100 0.24 -6.73 8.35
CA GLN A 100 0.33 -8.17 8.17
C GLN A 100 1.42 -8.74 9.08
N TYR A 101 1.30 -10.02 9.42
CA TYR A 101 2.25 -10.79 10.22
C TYR A 101 2.60 -12.09 9.48
#